data_AF-A0AA50VAY8-F1
#
_entry.id   AF-A0AA50VAY8-F1
#
_cell.length_a   1.000
_cell.length_b   1.000
_cell.length_c   1.000
_cell.angle_alpha   90.00
_cell.angle_beta   90.00
_cell.angle_gamma   90.00
#
_symmetry.space_group_name_H-M   'P 1'
#
loop_
_entity.id
_entity.type
_entity.pdbx_description
1 polymer ?
#
loop_
_entity_poly.entity_id
_entity_poly.type
_entity_poly.pdbx_seq_one_letter_code
_entity_poly.pdbx_strand_id
1 'polypeptide(L)'
;IFTLLNSKGAVSKALTCAELHKKAERIGNLLLEKGRVNTGDHVALIFPPGLDLICAFYGCLYVGAVPVTIRPPHPQNLHTTLPTVRMIVDVSKATLVLSNQSVIKLLRSKEASNVLDSKAWPITLDTDDMPKKKLPILYRAPTAEMLAYLDFSVSTTGMLAGIKMSHAAVTSLCRSMKIACELYPSRHIALCLDPYCGLGFALWCLSSIYSGHHSILIPPSEVEINPALWLSAVSQYKVRDTFCSYGVMELCTKGLGSSVNQLKSKGINLACVRTCVVVAEERPRMHLTTSFSKLFSALGLSPRAVSTSFGCRVNIAICLQGASSPEPSTVYVDLRALRNDRVSLVERGSPHSL
;
A
#
# COMPACT_ATOMS: atom_id res chain seq x y z
N ILE A 1 -7.54 5.31 -14.59
CA ILE A 1 -7.78 5.04 -13.14
C ILE A 1 -6.46 4.92 -12.40
N PHE A 2 -5.44 4.27 -12.98
CA PHE A 2 -4.09 4.21 -12.40
C PHE A 2 -3.02 4.70 -13.38
N THR A 3 -2.00 5.36 -12.85
CA THR A 3 -0.74 5.68 -13.54
C THR A 3 0.42 5.23 -12.66
N LEU A 4 1.35 4.44 -13.19
CA LEU A 4 2.55 3.98 -12.48
C LEU A 4 3.77 4.75 -13.00
N LEU A 5 4.51 5.38 -12.09
CA LEU A 5 5.74 6.10 -12.44
C LEU A 5 6.98 5.23 -12.21
N ASN A 6 8.03 5.49 -13.00
CA ASN A 6 9.38 4.98 -12.74
C ASN A 6 10.27 6.07 -12.12
N SER A 7 11.50 5.71 -11.75
CA SER A 7 12.53 6.59 -11.15
C SER A 7 12.89 7.82 -11.98
N LYS A 8 12.61 7.82 -13.29
CA LYS A 8 12.80 8.98 -14.17
C LYS A 8 11.62 9.96 -14.14
N GLY A 9 10.55 9.66 -13.40
CA GLY A 9 9.32 10.45 -13.40
C GLY A 9 8.43 10.22 -14.61
N ALA A 10 8.78 9.27 -15.48
CA ALA A 10 7.98 8.93 -16.65
C ALA A 10 6.90 7.91 -16.32
N VAL A 11 5.79 7.96 -17.06
CA VAL A 11 4.73 6.95 -16.98
C VAL A 11 5.27 5.63 -17.54
N SER A 12 5.47 4.66 -16.65
CA SER A 12 5.92 3.32 -17.01
C SER A 12 4.77 2.47 -17.55
N LYS A 13 3.63 2.52 -16.85
CA LYS A 13 2.37 1.87 -17.25
C LYS A 13 1.19 2.72 -16.80
N ALA A 14 0.06 2.60 -17.49
CA ALA A 14 -1.21 3.17 -17.06
C ALA A 14 -2.34 2.15 -17.27
N LEU A 15 -3.44 2.31 -16.54
CA LEU A 15 -4.65 1.52 -16.71
C LEU A 15 -5.90 2.39 -16.61
N THR A 16 -6.79 2.20 -17.56
CA THR A 16 -8.21 2.55 -17.50
C THR A 16 -9.02 1.47 -16.78
N CYS A 17 -10.26 1.78 -16.36
CA CYS A 17 -11.13 0.78 -15.75
C CYS A 17 -11.43 -0.38 -16.72
N ALA A 18 -11.58 -0.08 -18.01
CA ALA A 18 -11.84 -1.08 -19.04
C ALA A 18 -10.65 -2.02 -19.26
N GLU A 19 -9.41 -1.50 -19.23
CA GLU A 19 -8.20 -2.32 -19.34
C GLU A 19 -7.98 -3.16 -18.09
N LEU A 20 -8.22 -2.60 -16.90
CA LEU A 20 -8.18 -3.36 -15.65
C LEU A 20 -9.18 -4.52 -15.67
N HIS A 21 -10.42 -4.25 -16.07
CA HIS A 21 -11.46 -5.28 -16.20
C HIS A 21 -11.01 -6.41 -17.14
N LYS A 22 -10.57 -6.07 -18.36
CA LYS A 22 -10.09 -7.07 -19.35
C LYS A 22 -8.91 -7.89 -18.83
N LYS A 23 -7.97 -7.28 -18.11
CA LYS A 23 -6.84 -7.99 -17.51
C LYS A 23 -7.28 -8.90 -16.38
N ALA A 24 -8.14 -8.42 -15.48
CA ALA A 24 -8.70 -9.21 -14.38
C ALA A 24 -9.50 -10.42 -14.90
N GLU A 25 -10.30 -10.27 -15.97
CA GLU A 25 -10.99 -11.40 -16.61
C GLU A 25 -10.02 -12.46 -17.12
N ARG A 26 -8.94 -12.06 -17.78
CA ARG A 26 -7.92 -13.02 -18.26
C ARG A 26 -7.25 -13.75 -17.09
N ILE A 27 -7.02 -13.06 -15.98
CA ILE A 27 -6.40 -13.67 -14.79
C ILE A 27 -7.39 -14.66 -14.17
N GLY A 28 -8.68 -14.31 -14.09
CA GLY A 28 -9.72 -15.23 -13.67
C GLY A 28 -9.73 -16.52 -14.50
N ASN A 29 -9.62 -16.42 -15.84
CA ASN A 29 -9.53 -17.61 -16.69
C ASN A 29 -8.28 -18.43 -16.43
N LEU A 30 -7.14 -17.78 -16.26
CA LEU A 30 -5.89 -18.46 -15.90
C LEU A 30 -6.06 -19.26 -14.60
N LEU A 31 -6.69 -18.67 -13.59
CA LEU A 31 -6.96 -19.30 -12.29
C LEU A 31 -7.92 -20.49 -12.42
N LEU A 32 -8.94 -20.42 -13.27
CA LEU A 32 -9.88 -21.53 -13.50
C LEU A 32 -9.26 -22.64 -14.36
N GLU A 33 -8.72 -22.32 -15.54
CA GLU A 33 -8.25 -23.32 -16.53
C GLU A 33 -6.95 -24.00 -16.07
N LYS A 34 -5.94 -23.23 -15.65
CA LYS A 34 -4.64 -23.77 -15.25
C LYS A 34 -4.54 -24.00 -13.74
N GLY A 35 -5.12 -23.09 -12.96
CA GLY A 35 -5.05 -23.13 -11.50
C GLY A 35 -6.04 -24.08 -10.83
N ARG A 36 -7.15 -24.42 -11.51
CA ARG A 36 -8.26 -25.21 -10.96
C ARG A 36 -8.78 -24.67 -9.62
N VAL A 37 -8.74 -23.34 -9.49
CA VAL A 37 -9.15 -22.61 -8.28
C VAL A 37 -10.66 -22.66 -8.11
N ASN A 38 -11.12 -22.99 -6.90
CA ASN A 38 -12.52 -22.95 -6.51
C ASN A 38 -12.86 -21.65 -5.79
N THR A 39 -14.15 -21.32 -5.72
CA THR A 39 -14.62 -20.22 -4.87
C THR A 39 -14.22 -20.47 -3.41
N GLY A 40 -13.63 -19.46 -2.77
CA GLY A 40 -13.12 -19.53 -1.41
C GLY A 40 -11.66 -19.98 -1.30
N ASP A 41 -11.04 -20.48 -2.36
CA ASP A 41 -9.62 -20.84 -2.33
C ASP A 41 -8.74 -19.60 -2.15
N HIS A 42 -7.67 -19.74 -1.37
CA HIS A 42 -6.76 -18.65 -1.10
C HIS A 42 -5.63 -18.63 -2.14
N VAL A 43 -5.36 -17.45 -2.71
CA VAL A 43 -4.35 -17.26 -3.75
C VAL A 43 -3.30 -16.27 -3.27
N ALA A 44 -2.06 -16.73 -3.12
CA ALA A 44 -0.93 -15.88 -2.75
C ALA A 44 -0.47 -15.04 -3.94
N LEU A 45 -0.59 -13.73 -3.82
CA LEU A 45 -0.19 -12.75 -4.82
C LEU A 45 1.19 -12.19 -4.47
N ILE A 46 2.23 -12.69 -5.13
CA ILE A 46 3.62 -12.29 -4.88
C ILE A 46 4.08 -11.41 -6.04
N PHE A 47 3.95 -10.09 -5.90
CA PHE A 47 4.29 -9.15 -6.97
C PHE A 47 5.04 -7.95 -6.40
N PRO A 48 5.99 -7.33 -7.14
CA PRO A 48 6.46 -6.00 -6.79
C PRO A 48 5.31 -4.98 -6.85
N PRO A 49 5.45 -3.79 -6.24
CA PRO A 49 4.41 -2.77 -6.28
C PRO A 49 4.16 -2.34 -7.73
N GLY A 50 2.94 -2.56 -8.23
CA GLY A 50 2.61 -2.20 -9.61
C GLY A 50 1.21 -2.60 -10.04
N LEU A 51 0.91 -2.34 -11.30
CA LEU A 51 -0.42 -2.56 -11.87
C LEU A 51 -0.77 -4.05 -12.01
N ASP A 52 0.24 -4.92 -12.13
CA ASP A 52 0.04 -6.36 -12.29
C ASP A 52 -0.51 -6.98 -10.99
N LEU A 53 -0.06 -6.51 -9.81
CA LEU A 53 -0.64 -6.85 -8.51
C LEU A 53 -2.14 -6.49 -8.43
N ILE A 54 -2.50 -5.29 -8.88
CA ILE A 54 -3.89 -4.81 -8.87
C ILE A 54 -4.74 -5.68 -9.80
N CYS A 55 -4.25 -5.97 -11.01
CA CYS A 55 -4.95 -6.85 -11.94
C CYS A 55 -5.15 -8.24 -11.33
N ALA A 56 -4.11 -8.80 -10.71
CA ALA A 56 -4.16 -10.12 -10.07
C ALA A 56 -5.18 -10.17 -8.92
N PHE A 57 -5.19 -9.13 -8.09
CA PHE A 57 -6.17 -8.96 -7.02
C PHE A 57 -7.61 -9.03 -7.54
N TYR A 58 -7.96 -8.21 -8.54
CA TYR A 58 -9.31 -8.25 -9.11
C TYR A 58 -9.61 -9.53 -9.87
N GLY A 59 -8.60 -10.17 -10.48
CA GLY A 59 -8.74 -11.47 -11.13
C GLY A 59 -9.17 -12.57 -10.15
N CYS A 60 -8.61 -12.59 -8.94
CA CYS A 60 -9.06 -13.49 -7.87
C CYS A 60 -10.52 -13.22 -7.48
N LEU A 61 -10.90 -11.95 -7.30
CA LEU A 61 -12.27 -11.59 -6.95
C LEU A 61 -13.28 -12.02 -8.02
N TYR A 62 -12.91 -11.97 -9.29
CA TYR A 62 -13.79 -12.34 -10.41
C TYR A 62 -14.12 -13.84 -10.46
N VAL A 63 -13.36 -14.68 -9.77
CA VAL A 63 -13.61 -16.13 -9.64
C VAL A 63 -13.98 -16.53 -8.20
N GLY A 64 -14.11 -15.56 -7.30
CA GLY A 64 -14.45 -15.78 -5.89
C GLY A 64 -13.32 -16.39 -5.07
N ALA A 65 -12.08 -16.30 -5.54
CA ALA A 65 -10.90 -16.64 -4.77
C ALA A 65 -10.55 -15.51 -3.78
N VAL A 66 -9.91 -15.86 -2.67
CA VAL A 66 -9.49 -14.91 -1.64
C VAL A 66 -8.01 -14.56 -1.86
N PRO A 67 -7.70 -13.38 -2.43
CA PRO A 67 -6.33 -12.96 -2.64
C PRO A 67 -5.61 -12.68 -1.30
N VAL A 68 -4.32 -12.99 -1.27
CA VAL A 68 -3.41 -12.70 -0.17
C VAL A 68 -2.20 -11.98 -0.73
N THR A 69 -2.07 -10.67 -0.48
CA THR A 69 -0.97 -9.87 -1.03
C THR A 69 0.29 -10.04 -0.21
N ILE A 70 1.40 -10.42 -0.86
CA ILE A 70 2.66 -10.72 -0.19
C ILE A 70 3.79 -9.95 -0.87
N ARG A 71 4.61 -9.26 -0.07
CA ARG A 71 5.83 -8.61 -0.56
C ARG A 71 6.78 -9.68 -1.11
N PRO A 72 7.33 -9.54 -2.33
CA PRO A 72 8.32 -10.47 -2.85
C PRO A 72 9.57 -10.50 -1.98
N PRO A 73 10.29 -11.62 -1.92
CA PRO A 73 11.53 -11.70 -1.16
C PRO A 73 12.58 -10.80 -1.81
N HIS A 74 13.46 -10.22 -0.99
CA HIS A 74 14.48 -9.30 -1.49
C HIS A 74 15.67 -10.09 -2.06
N PRO A 75 16.09 -9.87 -3.33
CA PRO A 75 17.14 -10.68 -3.96
C PRO A 75 18.46 -10.73 -3.19
N GLN A 76 18.85 -9.61 -2.56
CA GLN A 76 20.10 -9.52 -1.79
C GLN A 76 19.99 -10.14 -0.39
N ASN A 77 18.77 -10.35 0.12
CA ASN A 77 18.49 -10.81 1.48
C ASN A 77 17.51 -12.00 1.47
N LEU A 78 17.67 -12.92 0.52
CA LEU A 78 16.75 -14.06 0.35
C LEU A 78 16.67 -14.92 1.61
N HIS A 79 17.80 -15.16 2.28
CA HIS A 79 17.88 -16.04 3.45
C HIS A 79 17.03 -15.55 4.65
N THR A 80 16.75 -14.24 4.74
CA THR A 80 15.91 -13.66 5.80
C THR A 80 14.50 -13.36 5.32
N THR A 81 14.33 -12.96 4.05
CA THR A 81 13.02 -12.52 3.53
C THR A 81 12.18 -13.67 2.97
N LEU A 82 12.77 -14.68 2.34
CA LEU A 82 12.05 -15.82 1.76
C LEU A 82 11.28 -16.64 2.82
N PRO A 83 11.83 -16.92 4.02
CA PRO A 83 11.08 -17.60 5.06
C PRO A 83 9.81 -16.86 5.49
N THR A 84 9.83 -15.52 5.51
CA THR A 84 8.64 -14.71 5.84
C THR A 84 7.57 -14.84 4.76
N VAL A 85 7.96 -14.81 3.48
CA VAL A 85 7.02 -15.03 2.35
C VAL A 85 6.40 -16.42 2.46
N ARG A 86 7.21 -17.44 2.71
CA ARG A 86 6.73 -18.81 2.90
C ARG A 86 5.74 -18.90 4.07
N MET A 87 6.09 -18.33 5.21
CA MET A 87 5.26 -18.35 6.41
C MET A 87 3.87 -17.78 6.14
N ILE A 88 3.76 -16.69 5.38
CA ILE A 88 2.46 -16.12 4.99
C ILE A 88 1.69 -17.07 4.07
N VAL A 89 2.35 -17.73 3.11
CA VAL A 89 1.73 -18.75 2.26
C VAL A 89 1.17 -19.92 3.09
N ASP A 90 1.93 -20.39 4.08
CA ASP A 90 1.51 -21.50 4.95
C ASP A 90 0.34 -21.10 5.87
N VAL A 91 0.44 -19.96 6.57
CA VAL A 91 -0.61 -19.50 7.49
C VAL A 91 -1.88 -19.12 6.73
N SER A 92 -1.74 -18.56 5.53
CA SER A 92 -2.89 -18.32 4.67
C SER A 92 -3.47 -19.59 4.06
N LYS A 93 -2.79 -20.74 4.09
CA LYS A 93 -3.22 -21.96 3.40
C LYS A 93 -3.49 -21.72 1.91
N ALA A 94 -2.68 -20.86 1.28
CA ALA A 94 -2.82 -20.59 -0.15
C ALA A 94 -2.59 -21.87 -0.96
N THR A 95 -3.55 -22.21 -1.81
CA THR A 95 -3.48 -23.40 -2.69
C THR A 95 -2.71 -23.12 -3.97
N LEU A 96 -2.50 -21.82 -4.27
CA LEU A 96 -1.87 -21.34 -5.48
C LEU A 96 -1.05 -20.08 -5.21
N VAL A 97 0.10 -19.99 -5.86
CA VAL A 97 0.93 -18.77 -5.94
C VAL A 97 0.75 -18.17 -7.34
N LEU A 98 0.37 -16.91 -7.39
CA LEU A 98 0.27 -16.14 -8.63
C LEU A 98 1.31 -15.02 -8.59
N SER A 99 2.11 -14.92 -9.65
CA SER A 99 3.21 -13.97 -9.74
C SER A 99 3.58 -13.68 -11.20
N ASN A 100 4.58 -12.83 -11.43
CA ASN A 100 5.15 -12.59 -12.76
C ASN A 100 6.42 -13.43 -12.98
N GLN A 101 6.88 -13.51 -14.23
CA GLN A 101 8.02 -14.33 -14.60
C GLN A 101 9.28 -14.02 -13.80
N SER A 102 9.53 -12.75 -13.47
CA SER A 102 10.74 -12.29 -12.76
C SER A 102 10.80 -12.80 -11.32
N VAL A 103 9.68 -12.72 -10.59
CA VAL A 103 9.59 -13.19 -9.22
C VAL A 103 9.54 -14.72 -9.19
N ILE A 104 8.87 -15.37 -10.14
CA ILE A 104 8.89 -16.85 -10.24
C ILE A 104 10.31 -17.36 -10.44
N LYS A 105 11.12 -16.70 -11.29
CA LYS A 105 12.54 -17.02 -11.47
C LYS A 105 13.32 -16.85 -10.17
N LEU A 106 13.05 -15.81 -9.40
CA LEU A 106 13.68 -15.59 -8.09
C LEU A 106 13.31 -16.69 -7.09
N LEU A 107 12.03 -17.05 -6.99
CA LEU A 107 11.56 -18.11 -6.09
C LEU A 107 12.11 -19.50 -6.44
N ARG A 108 12.45 -19.73 -7.71
CA ARG A 108 13.04 -20.98 -8.23
C ARG A 108 14.56 -20.90 -8.44
N SER A 109 15.21 -19.83 -7.98
CA SER A 109 16.66 -19.70 -8.12
C SER A 109 17.40 -20.73 -7.26
N LYS A 110 18.68 -20.97 -7.55
CA LYS A 110 19.51 -21.89 -6.75
C LYS A 110 19.65 -21.37 -5.31
N GLU A 111 19.82 -20.07 -5.15
CA GLU A 111 19.94 -19.40 -3.86
C GLU A 111 18.66 -19.53 -3.04
N ALA A 112 17.49 -19.38 -3.67
CA ALA A 112 16.20 -19.62 -3.01
C ALA A 112 16.05 -21.09 -2.63
N SER A 113 16.46 -22.02 -3.51
CA SER A 113 16.38 -23.47 -3.28
C SER A 113 17.28 -23.93 -2.13
N ASN A 114 18.36 -23.22 -1.84
CA ASN A 114 19.22 -23.48 -0.68
C ASN A 114 18.57 -23.08 0.66
N VAL A 115 17.61 -22.16 0.62
CA VAL A 115 16.87 -21.69 1.81
C VAL A 115 15.59 -22.49 2.00
N LEU A 116 14.90 -22.80 0.89
CA LEU A 116 13.61 -23.48 0.91
C LEU A 116 13.43 -24.33 -0.35
N ASP A 117 13.02 -25.59 -0.20
CA ASP A 117 12.83 -26.48 -1.35
C ASP A 117 11.80 -25.90 -2.33
N SER A 118 12.20 -25.79 -3.59
CA SER A 118 11.35 -25.40 -4.72
C SER A 118 10.03 -26.18 -4.80
N LYS A 119 10.00 -27.45 -4.36
CA LYS A 119 8.81 -28.31 -4.34
C LYS A 119 7.84 -28.01 -3.20
N ALA A 120 8.28 -27.26 -2.18
CA ALA A 120 7.41 -26.90 -1.06
C ALA A 120 6.34 -25.89 -1.50
N TRP A 121 6.59 -25.09 -2.54
CA TRP A 121 5.63 -24.11 -3.05
C TRP A 121 4.37 -24.78 -3.60
N PRO A 122 3.18 -24.20 -3.35
CA PRO A 122 1.97 -24.57 -4.07
C PRO A 122 2.13 -24.36 -5.59
N ILE A 123 1.13 -24.79 -6.36
CA ILE A 123 1.08 -24.56 -7.81
C ILE A 123 1.37 -23.08 -8.07
N THR A 124 2.37 -22.79 -8.90
CA THR A 124 2.78 -21.43 -9.23
C THR A 124 2.38 -21.12 -10.66
N LEU A 125 1.60 -20.06 -10.86
CA LEU A 125 1.19 -19.58 -12.17
C LEU A 125 1.82 -18.23 -12.50
N ASP A 126 2.12 -18.05 -13.78
CA ASP A 126 2.68 -16.83 -14.33
C ASP A 126 1.58 -16.00 -15.02
N THR A 127 1.47 -14.73 -14.64
CA THR A 127 0.55 -13.77 -15.27
C THR A 127 1.03 -13.25 -16.62
N ASP A 128 2.24 -13.59 -17.07
CA ASP A 128 2.74 -13.22 -18.39
C ASP A 128 2.26 -14.22 -19.48
N ASP A 129 1.85 -15.45 -19.10
CA ASP A 129 1.34 -16.51 -19.99
C ASP A 129 -0.19 -16.68 -19.89
N MET A 130 -0.89 -15.66 -20.39
CA MET A 130 -2.33 -15.49 -20.18
C MET A 130 -3.17 -16.03 -21.34
N PRO A 131 -4.20 -16.85 -21.07
CA PRO A 131 -5.13 -17.31 -22.10
C PRO A 131 -5.87 -16.12 -22.72
N LYS A 132 -6.14 -16.20 -24.03
CA LYS A 132 -6.85 -15.14 -24.78
C LYS A 132 -8.37 -15.15 -24.56
N LYS A 133 -8.91 -16.17 -23.90
CA LYS A 133 -10.35 -16.35 -23.67
C LYS A 133 -10.86 -15.37 -22.60
N LYS A 134 -12.14 -15.01 -22.72
CA LYS A 134 -12.88 -14.23 -21.73
C LYS A 134 -13.47 -15.14 -20.67
N LEU A 135 -13.73 -14.58 -19.49
CA LEU A 135 -14.30 -15.33 -18.39
C LEU A 135 -15.78 -15.58 -18.70
N PRO A 136 -16.27 -16.83 -18.67
CA PRO A 136 -17.64 -17.11 -19.05
C PRO A 136 -18.65 -16.51 -18.07
N ILE A 137 -18.36 -16.57 -16.76
CA ILE A 137 -19.23 -16.07 -15.70
C ILE A 137 -18.37 -15.36 -14.65
N LEU A 138 -18.73 -14.13 -14.31
CA LEU A 138 -18.14 -13.38 -13.20
C LEU A 138 -18.76 -13.82 -11.88
N TYR A 139 -17.92 -14.18 -10.91
CA TYR A 139 -18.37 -14.43 -9.55
C TYR A 139 -18.98 -13.17 -8.93
N ARG A 140 -20.09 -13.37 -8.24
CA ARG A 140 -20.75 -12.38 -7.39
C ARG A 140 -20.87 -12.98 -6.00
N ALA A 141 -20.24 -12.35 -5.01
CA ALA A 141 -20.35 -12.79 -3.63
C ALA A 141 -21.84 -12.86 -3.22
N PRO A 142 -22.34 -14.03 -2.76
CA PRO A 142 -23.75 -14.17 -2.38
C PRO A 142 -24.16 -13.23 -1.24
N THR A 143 -23.22 -12.91 -0.34
CA THR A 143 -23.41 -11.97 0.76
C THR A 143 -22.18 -11.06 0.90
N ALA A 144 -22.37 -9.89 1.51
CA ALA A 144 -21.27 -8.97 1.78
C ALA A 144 -20.32 -9.47 2.89
N GLU A 145 -20.70 -10.50 3.65
CA GLU A 145 -19.86 -11.09 4.70
C GLU A 145 -18.82 -12.07 4.18
N MET A 146 -18.92 -12.47 2.91
CA MET A 146 -17.89 -13.27 2.26
C MET A 146 -16.55 -12.53 2.24
N LEU A 147 -15.46 -13.30 2.35
CA LEU A 147 -14.11 -12.75 2.35
C LEU A 147 -13.80 -12.12 0.98
N ALA A 148 -13.33 -10.88 1.03
CA ALA A 148 -12.75 -10.17 -0.10
C ALA A 148 -11.24 -10.41 -0.19
N TYR A 149 -10.51 -10.41 0.93
CA TYR A 149 -9.08 -10.73 0.96
C TYR A 149 -8.60 -11.09 2.36
N LEU A 150 -7.37 -11.58 2.48
CA LEU A 150 -6.67 -11.68 3.76
C LEU A 150 -5.55 -10.66 3.87
N ASP A 151 -5.56 -9.93 4.97
CA ASP A 151 -4.45 -9.10 5.40
C ASP A 151 -3.58 -9.87 6.40
N PHE A 152 -2.36 -9.42 6.61
CA PHE A 152 -1.43 -10.06 7.55
C PHE A 152 -0.76 -9.05 8.47
N SER A 153 -0.66 -9.44 9.74
CA SER A 153 0.00 -8.66 10.77
C SER A 153 0.91 -9.57 11.58
N VAL A 154 2.09 -9.08 11.93
CA VAL A 154 2.95 -9.75 12.91
C VAL A 154 2.65 -9.10 14.25
N SER A 155 2.19 -9.91 15.21
CA SER A 155 1.98 -9.46 16.58
C SER A 155 3.30 -9.13 17.27
N THR A 156 3.24 -8.41 18.39
CA THR A 156 4.42 -8.08 19.21
C THR A 156 5.12 -9.32 19.78
N THR A 157 4.45 -10.47 19.83
CA THR A 157 5.03 -11.76 20.23
C THR A 157 5.64 -12.54 19.06
N GLY A 158 5.68 -11.95 17.86
CA GLY A 158 6.23 -12.57 16.65
C GLY A 158 5.27 -13.53 15.93
N MET A 159 4.08 -13.79 16.49
CA MET A 159 3.08 -14.63 15.85
C MET A 159 2.45 -13.89 14.65
N LEU A 160 2.45 -14.53 13.49
CA LEU A 160 1.79 -14.04 12.28
C LEU A 160 0.29 -14.33 12.34
N ALA A 161 -0.53 -13.29 12.30
CA ALA A 161 -1.99 -13.38 12.30
C ALA A 161 -2.58 -12.95 10.95
N GLY A 162 -3.41 -13.82 10.39
CA GLY A 162 -4.21 -13.54 9.19
C GLY A 162 -5.52 -12.85 9.56
N ILE A 163 -5.80 -11.72 8.92
CA ILE A 163 -6.96 -10.87 9.19
C ILE A 163 -7.92 -11.00 8.04
N LYS A 164 -9.14 -11.40 8.37
CA LYS A 164 -10.21 -11.68 7.41
C LYS A 164 -10.92 -10.38 7.06
N MET A 165 -10.82 -9.96 5.81
CA MET A 165 -11.47 -8.76 5.31
C MET A 165 -12.66 -9.15 4.45
N SER A 166 -13.89 -8.93 4.95
CA SER A 166 -15.12 -9.17 4.19
C SER A 166 -15.38 -8.06 3.17
N HIS A 167 -16.22 -8.33 2.17
CA HIS A 167 -16.66 -7.30 1.22
C HIS A 167 -17.35 -6.12 1.93
N ALA A 168 -18.11 -6.37 3.00
CA ALA A 168 -18.74 -5.36 3.84
C ALA A 168 -17.70 -4.47 4.53
N ALA A 169 -16.69 -5.06 5.18
CA ALA A 169 -15.62 -4.33 5.85
C ALA A 169 -14.83 -3.46 4.86
N VAL A 170 -14.48 -4.01 3.70
CA VAL A 170 -13.78 -3.31 2.62
C VAL A 170 -14.60 -2.12 2.10
N THR A 171 -15.88 -2.34 1.82
CA THR A 171 -16.78 -1.30 1.32
C THR A 171 -16.93 -0.17 2.35
N SER A 172 -17.07 -0.53 3.63
CA SER A 172 -17.15 0.44 4.74
C SER A 172 -15.87 1.28 4.83
N LEU A 173 -14.70 0.64 4.81
CA LEU A 173 -13.40 1.32 4.82
C LEU A 173 -13.27 2.30 3.64
N CYS A 174 -13.56 1.86 2.42
CA CYS A 174 -13.49 2.72 1.24
C CYS A 174 -14.49 3.89 1.32
N ARG A 175 -15.70 3.67 1.84
CA ARG A 175 -16.69 4.73 2.07
C ARG A 175 -16.18 5.78 3.05
N SER A 176 -15.65 5.34 4.19
CA SER A 176 -15.11 6.24 5.22
C SER A 176 -13.94 7.06 4.68
N MET A 177 -12.99 6.43 3.98
CA MET A 177 -11.87 7.15 3.34
C MET A 177 -12.35 8.14 2.27
N LYS A 178 -13.34 7.75 1.46
CA LYS A 178 -13.91 8.62 0.42
C LYS A 178 -14.46 9.91 1.03
N ILE A 179 -15.19 9.81 2.14
CA ILE A 179 -15.77 10.96 2.84
C ILE A 179 -14.66 11.78 3.52
N ALA A 180 -13.83 11.14 4.35
CA ALA A 180 -12.81 11.82 5.16
C ALA A 180 -11.74 12.54 4.34
N CYS A 181 -11.39 11.97 3.18
CA CYS A 181 -10.40 12.56 2.26
C CYS A 181 -11.04 13.25 1.05
N GLU A 182 -12.38 13.35 0.99
CA GLU A 182 -13.12 13.97 -0.12
C GLU A 182 -12.67 13.46 -1.50
N LEU A 183 -12.65 12.14 -1.66
CA LEU A 183 -12.19 11.48 -2.88
C LEU A 183 -13.31 11.48 -3.94
N TYR A 184 -13.04 12.14 -5.08
CA TYR A 184 -13.99 12.26 -6.20
C TYR A 184 -13.32 11.88 -7.53
N PRO A 185 -14.11 11.56 -8.58
CA PRO A 185 -13.55 11.21 -9.89
C PRO A 185 -12.61 12.25 -10.51
N SER A 186 -12.80 13.54 -10.20
CA SER A 186 -11.94 14.63 -10.66
C SER A 186 -10.63 14.78 -9.88
N ARG A 187 -10.41 14.01 -8.80
CA ARG A 187 -9.21 14.10 -7.96
C ARG A 187 -8.10 13.20 -8.48
N HIS A 188 -6.87 13.70 -8.36
CA HIS A 188 -5.64 12.91 -8.48
C HIS A 188 -5.07 12.70 -7.09
N ILE A 189 -4.69 11.46 -6.78
CA ILE A 189 -4.10 11.05 -5.50
C ILE A 189 -2.74 10.44 -5.77
N ALA A 190 -1.68 10.94 -5.12
CA ALA A 190 -0.35 10.34 -5.22
C ALA A 190 -0.11 9.37 -4.06
N LEU A 191 0.30 8.15 -4.39
CA LEU A 191 0.52 7.08 -3.41
C LEU A 191 1.98 6.61 -3.51
N CYS A 192 2.78 6.92 -2.48
CA CYS A 192 4.13 6.41 -2.34
C CYS A 192 4.21 5.44 -1.15
N LEU A 193 3.59 4.27 -1.32
CA LEU A 193 3.34 3.29 -0.28
C LEU A 193 3.58 1.88 -0.80
N ASP A 194 3.87 0.96 0.11
CA ASP A 194 3.84 -0.47 -0.20
C ASP A 194 2.39 -1.00 -0.21
N PRO A 195 1.97 -1.74 -1.25
CA PRO A 195 0.59 -2.20 -1.42
C PRO A 195 0.33 -3.60 -0.86
N TYR A 196 0.96 -3.99 0.24
CA TYR A 196 0.89 -5.39 0.70
C TYR A 196 -0.09 -5.63 1.84
N CYS A 197 -0.45 -4.58 2.57
CA CYS A 197 -1.21 -4.73 3.79
C CYS A 197 -1.82 -3.39 4.24
N GLY A 198 -2.86 -3.46 5.06
CA GLY A 198 -3.60 -2.37 5.72
C GLY A 198 -3.90 -1.19 4.81
N LEU A 199 -3.66 0.02 5.31
CA LEU A 199 -4.12 1.23 4.62
C LEU A 199 -3.36 1.45 3.30
N GLY A 200 -2.09 1.05 3.22
CA GLY A 200 -1.31 1.11 1.99
C GLY A 200 -1.92 0.27 0.87
N PHE A 201 -2.28 -0.98 1.18
CA PHE A 201 -3.01 -1.86 0.25
C PHE A 201 -4.38 -1.27 -0.12
N ALA A 202 -5.17 -0.83 0.86
CA ALA A 202 -6.50 -0.31 0.61
C ALA A 202 -6.49 0.94 -0.30
N LEU A 203 -5.52 1.83 -0.09
CA LEU A 203 -5.34 3.01 -0.94
C LEU A 203 -4.93 2.61 -2.36
N TRP A 204 -3.97 1.69 -2.52
CA TRP A 204 -3.45 1.26 -3.83
C TRP A 204 -4.47 0.50 -4.67
N CYS A 205 -5.15 -0.48 -4.07
CA CYS A 205 -5.93 -1.46 -4.81
C CYS A 205 -7.43 -1.14 -4.86
N LEU A 206 -7.97 -0.48 -3.83
CA LEU A 206 -9.42 -0.40 -3.62
C LEU A 206 -9.96 1.02 -3.76
N SER A 207 -9.27 2.01 -3.19
CA SER A 207 -9.82 3.36 -2.99
C SER A 207 -10.22 4.08 -4.28
N SER A 208 -9.41 3.96 -5.34
CA SER A 208 -9.65 4.58 -6.64
C SER A 208 -10.79 3.92 -7.39
N ILE A 209 -10.88 2.59 -7.34
CA ILE A 209 -11.97 1.84 -7.96
C ILE A 209 -13.29 2.16 -7.28
N TYR A 210 -13.30 2.28 -5.96
CA TYR A 210 -14.49 2.66 -5.20
C TYR A 210 -14.92 4.11 -5.45
N SER A 211 -13.96 5.04 -5.47
CA SER A 211 -14.27 6.48 -5.50
C SER A 211 -14.28 7.08 -6.92
N GLY A 212 -13.75 6.36 -7.90
CA GLY A 212 -13.58 6.79 -9.29
C GLY A 212 -12.40 7.75 -9.53
N HIS A 213 -11.62 8.10 -8.50
CA HIS A 213 -10.50 9.04 -8.60
C HIS A 213 -9.30 8.43 -9.32
N HIS A 214 -8.39 9.26 -9.83
CA HIS A 214 -7.16 8.79 -10.46
C HIS A 214 -6.03 8.63 -9.43
N SER A 215 -5.41 7.45 -9.34
CA SER A 215 -4.24 7.25 -8.48
C SER A 215 -2.94 7.23 -9.29
N ILE A 216 -1.99 8.05 -8.85
CA ILE A 216 -0.61 8.07 -9.32
C ILE A 216 0.21 7.22 -8.34
N LEU A 217 0.64 6.06 -8.79
CA LEU A 217 1.33 5.05 -7.99
C LEU A 217 2.83 5.22 -8.16
N ILE A 218 3.53 5.32 -7.04
CA ILE A 218 4.97 5.53 -6.98
C ILE A 218 5.53 4.44 -6.04
N PRO A 219 6.13 3.36 -6.57
CA PRO A 219 6.77 2.37 -5.73
C PRO A 219 7.88 3.00 -4.88
N PRO A 220 7.98 2.71 -3.57
CA PRO A 220 9.06 3.23 -2.72
C PRO A 220 10.47 2.96 -3.28
N SER A 221 10.69 1.82 -3.94
CA SER A 221 11.95 1.47 -4.60
C SER A 221 12.38 2.45 -5.69
N GLU A 222 11.43 3.11 -6.36
CA GLU A 222 11.77 4.15 -7.35
C GLU A 222 12.23 5.45 -6.68
N VAL A 223 11.75 5.72 -5.45
CA VAL A 223 12.18 6.86 -4.63
C VAL A 223 13.55 6.61 -3.99
N GLU A 224 13.89 5.37 -3.67
CA GLU A 224 15.24 4.99 -3.23
C GLU A 224 16.29 5.32 -4.30
N ILE A 225 15.95 5.13 -5.58
CA ILE A 225 16.80 5.51 -6.73
C ILE A 225 16.80 7.03 -6.95
N ASN A 226 15.62 7.66 -6.85
CA ASN A 226 15.46 9.10 -7.05
C ASN A 226 14.59 9.72 -5.95
N PRO A 227 15.21 10.29 -4.89
CA PRO A 227 14.47 10.86 -3.76
C PRO A 227 13.52 12.01 -4.14
N ALA A 228 13.77 12.71 -5.25
CA ALA A 228 12.93 13.81 -5.71
C ALA A 228 11.65 13.35 -6.40
N LEU A 229 11.54 12.08 -6.78
CA LEU A 229 10.47 11.54 -7.64
C LEU A 229 9.08 11.84 -7.09
N TRP A 230 8.86 11.50 -5.81
CA TRP A 230 7.53 11.65 -5.19
C TRP A 230 7.08 13.12 -5.15
N LEU A 231 7.92 14.02 -4.66
CA LEU A 231 7.60 15.45 -4.59
C LEU A 231 7.46 16.08 -5.98
N SER A 232 8.27 15.63 -6.95
CA SER A 232 8.18 16.07 -8.33
C SER A 232 6.87 15.65 -8.97
N ALA A 233 6.43 14.42 -8.75
CA ALA A 233 5.14 13.93 -9.22
C ALA A 233 3.98 14.70 -8.57
N VAL A 234 4.01 14.90 -7.25
CA VAL A 234 3.00 15.69 -6.53
C VAL A 234 2.87 17.10 -7.11
N SER A 235 4.00 17.76 -7.38
CA SER A 235 4.03 19.08 -8.01
C SER A 235 3.50 19.06 -9.45
N GLN A 236 4.03 18.16 -10.29
CA GLN A 236 3.70 18.07 -11.72
C GLN A 236 2.21 17.82 -11.95
N TYR A 237 1.64 16.89 -11.20
CA TYR A 237 0.23 16.52 -11.33
C TYR A 237 -0.70 17.39 -10.46
N LYS A 238 -0.16 18.43 -9.78
CA LYS A 238 -0.88 19.36 -8.90
C LYS A 238 -1.76 18.62 -7.89
N VAL A 239 -1.18 17.57 -7.29
CA VAL A 239 -1.89 16.66 -6.40
C VAL A 239 -2.28 17.39 -5.11
N ARG A 240 -3.54 17.26 -4.72
CA ARG A 240 -4.05 17.81 -3.45
C ARG A 240 -3.76 16.88 -2.27
N ASP A 241 -4.00 15.58 -2.47
CA ASP A 241 -3.93 14.57 -1.43
C ASP A 241 -2.88 13.52 -1.79
N THR A 242 -1.91 13.31 -0.91
CA THR A 242 -0.83 12.34 -1.10
C THR A 242 -0.64 11.51 0.17
N PHE A 243 -0.19 10.27 -0.02
CA PHE A 243 0.06 9.34 1.07
C PHE A 243 1.45 8.73 0.91
N CYS A 244 2.19 8.61 2.02
CA CYS A 244 3.53 8.03 2.04
C CYS A 244 3.82 7.28 3.35
N SER A 245 4.91 6.52 3.42
CA SER A 245 5.35 5.88 4.65
C SER A 245 6.42 6.74 5.35
N TYR A 246 6.72 6.44 6.63
CA TYR A 246 7.85 7.08 7.30
C TYR A 246 9.18 6.85 6.59
N GLY A 247 9.41 5.67 6.02
CA GLY A 247 10.61 5.38 5.25
C GLY A 247 10.76 6.30 4.03
N VAL A 248 9.68 6.51 3.27
CA VAL A 248 9.68 7.44 2.13
C VAL A 248 9.93 8.88 2.57
N MET A 249 9.26 9.32 3.66
CA MET A 249 9.47 10.65 4.23
C MET A 249 10.92 10.87 4.66
N GLU A 250 11.53 9.88 5.31
CA GLU A 250 12.92 9.91 5.73
C GLU A 250 13.89 9.95 4.54
N LEU A 251 13.67 9.12 3.52
CA LEU A 251 14.45 9.14 2.27
C LEU A 251 14.43 10.52 1.62
N CYS A 252 13.25 11.14 1.51
CA CYS A 252 13.13 12.47 0.92
C CYS A 252 13.79 13.54 1.79
N THR A 253 13.60 13.50 3.11
CA THR A 253 14.18 14.48 4.05
C THR A 253 15.71 14.43 4.00
N LYS A 254 16.29 13.23 4.04
CA LYS A 254 17.75 13.06 3.99
C LYS A 254 18.31 13.32 2.60
N GLY A 255 17.70 12.74 1.57
CA GLY A 255 18.19 12.80 0.19
C GLY A 255 18.07 14.17 -0.47
N LEU A 256 17.14 15.03 -0.02
CA LEU A 256 16.88 16.33 -0.63
C LEU A 256 17.26 17.52 0.25
N GLY A 257 17.81 17.28 1.45
CA GLY A 257 18.12 18.32 2.44
C GLY A 257 18.91 19.51 1.88
N SER A 258 19.93 19.23 1.06
CA SER A 258 20.78 20.24 0.42
C SER A 258 20.27 20.73 -0.94
N SER A 259 19.28 20.05 -1.54
CA SER A 259 18.82 20.29 -2.91
C SER A 259 17.50 21.07 -2.99
N VAL A 260 16.92 21.52 -1.87
CA VAL A 260 15.63 22.24 -1.86
C VAL A 260 15.64 23.48 -2.78
N ASN A 261 16.70 24.28 -2.76
CA ASN A 261 16.82 25.45 -3.64
C ASN A 261 16.89 25.05 -5.12
N GLN A 262 17.56 23.94 -5.44
CA GLN A 262 17.61 23.40 -6.80
C GLN A 262 16.25 22.86 -7.25
N LEU A 263 15.48 22.24 -6.36
CA LEU A 263 14.10 21.81 -6.66
C LEU A 263 13.22 23.03 -6.94
N LYS A 264 13.36 24.09 -6.15
CA LYS A 264 12.65 25.35 -6.36
C LYS A 264 13.00 26.00 -7.71
N SER A 265 14.28 26.03 -8.10
CA SER A 265 14.69 26.57 -9.40
C SER A 265 14.22 25.72 -10.58
N LYS A 266 14.03 24.41 -10.37
CA LYS A 266 13.36 23.50 -11.32
C LYS A 266 11.83 23.63 -11.34
N GLY A 267 11.25 24.55 -10.55
CA GLY A 267 9.82 24.83 -10.53
C GLY A 267 8.99 23.85 -9.70
N ILE A 268 9.59 23.07 -8.81
CA ILE A 268 8.84 22.20 -7.90
C ILE A 268 8.06 23.06 -6.89
N ASN A 269 6.75 22.83 -6.82
CA ASN A 269 5.81 23.57 -5.99
C ASN A 269 4.78 22.62 -5.34
N LEU A 270 4.74 22.63 -4.00
CA LEU A 270 3.89 21.79 -3.17
C LEU A 270 2.69 22.56 -2.58
N ALA A 271 2.44 23.80 -2.98
CA ALA A 271 1.33 24.62 -2.49
C ALA A 271 -0.07 24.03 -2.77
N CYS A 272 -0.17 23.10 -3.74
CA CYS A 272 -1.42 22.39 -4.02
C CYS A 272 -1.76 21.35 -2.93
N VAL A 273 -0.76 20.88 -2.18
CA VAL A 273 -0.92 19.81 -1.19
C VAL A 273 -1.70 20.34 0.00
N ARG A 274 -2.87 19.73 0.24
CA ARG A 274 -3.71 19.99 1.43
C ARG A 274 -3.68 18.85 2.42
N THR A 275 -3.39 17.65 1.95
CA THR A 275 -3.30 16.46 2.79
C THR A 275 -2.12 15.61 2.34
N CYS A 276 -1.19 15.39 3.26
CA CYS A 276 0.00 14.55 3.13
C CYS A 276 0.00 13.60 4.33
N VAL A 277 -0.70 12.47 4.19
CA VAL A 277 -0.83 11.50 5.28
C VAL A 277 0.33 10.53 5.26
N VAL A 278 1.06 10.47 6.37
CA VAL A 278 2.03 9.42 6.61
C VAL A 278 1.32 8.20 7.16
N VAL A 279 1.28 7.13 6.37
CA VAL A 279 0.69 5.86 6.76
C VAL A 279 1.69 5.08 7.61
N ALA A 280 1.30 4.84 8.86
CA ALA A 280 2.12 4.14 9.84
C ALA A 280 1.26 3.27 10.77
N GLU A 281 1.81 2.13 11.16
CA GLU A 281 1.25 1.24 12.20
C GLU A 281 2.16 1.22 13.43
N GLU A 282 2.88 2.32 13.64
CA GLU A 282 3.81 2.53 14.74
C GLU A 282 3.54 3.90 15.38
N ARG A 283 4.26 4.21 16.46
CA ARG A 283 4.13 5.51 17.14
C ARG A 283 4.46 6.66 16.17
N PRO A 284 3.71 7.78 16.22
CA PRO A 284 4.02 8.94 15.39
C PRO A 284 5.45 9.45 15.59
N ARG A 285 6.22 9.59 14.50
CA ARG A 285 7.60 10.11 14.50
C ARG A 285 7.60 11.64 14.39
N MET A 286 7.22 12.32 15.47
CA MET A 286 7.01 13.78 15.49
C MET A 286 8.23 14.62 15.04
N HIS A 287 9.45 14.17 15.36
CA HIS A 287 10.66 14.86 14.92
C HIS A 287 10.83 14.81 13.39
N LEU A 288 10.58 13.65 12.79
CA LEU A 288 10.70 13.47 11.34
C LEU A 288 9.66 14.29 10.58
N THR A 289 8.39 14.25 11.01
CA THR A 289 7.30 15.02 10.38
C THR A 289 7.52 16.53 10.48
N THR A 290 8.03 17.01 11.63
CA THR A 290 8.39 18.42 11.83
C THR A 290 9.55 18.84 10.92
N SER A 291 10.62 18.03 10.87
CA SER A 291 11.78 18.29 10.02
C SER A 291 11.43 18.30 8.54
N PHE A 292 10.62 17.35 8.08
CA PHE A 292 10.11 17.29 6.71
C PHE A 292 9.30 18.54 6.36
N SER A 293 8.34 18.92 7.22
CA SER A 293 7.48 20.09 7.00
C SER A 293 8.28 21.38 6.94
N LYS A 294 9.26 21.54 7.84
CA LYS A 294 10.15 22.71 7.86
C LYS A 294 10.99 22.78 6.59
N LEU A 295 11.61 21.66 6.19
CA LEU A 295 12.49 21.58 5.03
C LEU A 295 11.76 21.95 3.73
N PHE A 296 10.57 21.39 3.51
CA PHE A 296 9.83 21.58 2.27
C PHE A 296 8.85 22.76 2.29
N SER A 297 8.79 23.52 3.40
CA SER A 297 8.06 24.80 3.46
C SER A 297 8.53 25.80 2.39
N ALA A 298 9.81 25.77 2.04
CA ALA A 298 10.40 26.61 0.97
C ALA A 298 9.85 26.28 -0.43
N LEU A 299 9.28 25.08 -0.61
CA LEU A 299 8.57 24.64 -1.83
C LEU A 299 7.05 24.86 -1.73
N GLY A 300 6.56 25.48 -0.66
CA GLY A 300 5.14 25.77 -0.46
C GLY A 300 4.35 24.68 0.28
N LEU A 301 5.00 23.64 0.83
CA LEU A 301 4.31 22.65 1.63
C LEU A 301 3.83 23.26 2.95
N SER A 302 2.52 23.24 3.19
CA SER A 302 1.96 23.68 4.47
C SER A 302 2.23 22.64 5.56
N PRO A 303 2.74 23.03 6.75
CA PRO A 303 2.88 22.10 7.87
C PRO A 303 1.54 21.45 8.28
N ARG A 304 0.42 22.16 8.09
CA ARG A 304 -0.93 21.65 8.38
C ARG A 304 -1.36 20.52 7.45
N ALA A 305 -0.73 20.42 6.28
CA ALA A 305 -1.04 19.34 5.35
C ALA A 305 -0.46 18.01 5.82
N VAL A 306 0.61 18.02 6.62
CA VAL A 306 1.31 16.80 7.03
C VAL A 306 0.66 16.23 8.28
N SER A 307 0.16 14.99 8.18
CA SER A 307 -0.45 14.27 9.29
C SER A 307 0.03 12.83 9.31
N THR A 308 -0.20 12.11 10.40
CA THR A 308 0.08 10.67 10.49
C THR A 308 -1.24 9.94 10.69
N SER A 309 -1.47 8.87 9.92
CA SER A 309 -2.62 8.00 10.15
C SER A 309 -2.41 7.18 11.42
N PHE A 310 -3.48 6.93 12.16
CA PHE A 310 -3.48 5.91 13.20
C PHE A 310 -4.45 4.79 12.84
N GLY A 311 -3.97 3.56 12.91
CA GLY A 311 -4.73 2.36 12.61
C GLY A 311 -3.91 1.11 12.89
N CYS A 312 -4.58 -0.04 12.87
CA CYS A 312 -3.93 -1.34 12.89
C CYS A 312 -4.56 -2.23 11.84
N ARG A 313 -3.97 -3.38 11.53
CA ARG A 313 -4.50 -4.25 10.47
C ARG A 313 -5.94 -4.74 10.71
N VAL A 314 -6.37 -4.82 11.97
CA VAL A 314 -7.75 -5.20 12.35
C VAL A 314 -8.71 -4.01 12.27
N ASN A 315 -8.19 -2.78 12.37
CA ASN A 315 -8.95 -1.54 12.23
C ASN A 315 -8.10 -0.50 11.47
N ILE A 316 -8.14 -0.62 10.14
CA ILE A 316 -7.12 -0.12 9.21
C ILE A 316 -6.97 1.41 9.19
N ALA A 317 -8.03 2.14 9.56
CA ALA A 317 -8.05 3.61 9.49
C ALA A 317 -8.89 4.21 10.62
N ILE A 318 -8.37 4.16 11.86
CA ILE A 318 -9.03 4.70 13.05
C ILE A 318 -9.03 6.22 13.01
N CYS A 319 -7.88 6.85 12.75
CA CYS A 319 -7.76 8.30 12.65
C CYS A 319 -7.00 8.70 11.39
N LEU A 320 -7.61 9.59 10.61
CA LEU A 320 -7.02 10.28 9.47
C LEU A 320 -7.40 11.75 9.55
N GLN A 321 -6.42 12.63 9.35
CA GLN A 321 -6.70 14.06 9.25
C GLN A 321 -6.91 14.42 7.78
N GLY A 322 -8.13 14.85 7.45
CA GLY A 322 -8.47 15.37 6.13
C GLY A 322 -8.17 16.86 6.01
N ALA A 323 -8.14 17.38 4.79
CA ALA A 323 -7.92 18.80 4.51
C ALA A 323 -8.92 19.75 5.21
N SER A 324 -10.11 19.24 5.51
CA SER A 324 -11.23 19.98 6.13
C SER A 324 -11.27 19.83 7.65
N SER A 325 -10.31 19.12 8.26
CA SER A 325 -10.23 18.94 9.71
C SER A 325 -9.68 20.18 10.42
N PRO A 326 -10.11 20.47 11.67
CA PRO A 326 -9.54 21.53 12.49
C PRO A 326 -8.03 21.37 12.70
N GLU A 327 -7.36 22.44 13.10
CA GLU A 327 -5.94 22.37 13.46
C GLU A 327 -5.74 21.42 14.65
N PRO A 328 -4.78 20.46 14.54
CA PRO A 328 -4.53 19.51 15.60
C PRO A 328 -3.94 20.24 16.80
N SER A 329 -4.47 19.97 17.99
CA SER A 329 -3.90 20.44 19.25
C SER A 329 -2.93 19.39 19.77
N THR A 330 -1.67 19.76 19.95
CA THR A 330 -0.67 18.89 20.58
C THR A 330 -0.85 18.94 22.09
N VAL A 331 -1.05 17.79 22.71
CA VAL A 331 -1.06 17.62 24.16
C VAL A 331 0.08 16.72 24.58
N TYR A 332 0.68 17.00 25.73
CA TYR A 332 1.71 16.16 26.33
C TYR A 332 1.09 15.38 27.49
N VAL A 333 1.47 14.12 27.62
CA VAL A 333 0.84 13.19 28.55
C VAL A 333 1.87 12.44 29.38
N ASP A 334 1.54 12.15 30.64
CA ASP A 334 2.42 11.41 31.53
C ASP A 334 2.52 9.93 31.11
N LEU A 335 3.76 9.49 30.84
CA LEU A 335 4.03 8.15 30.32
C LEU A 335 3.74 7.04 31.35
N ARG A 336 3.82 7.33 32.65
CA ARG A 336 3.47 6.35 33.71
C ARG A 336 1.96 6.23 33.84
N ALA A 337 1.21 7.34 33.77
CA ALA A 337 -0.23 7.33 33.74
C ALA A 337 -0.75 6.53 32.54
N LEU A 338 -0.19 6.78 31.35
CA LEU A 338 -0.53 6.06 30.11
C LEU A 338 -0.33 4.55 30.23
N ARG A 339 0.73 4.09 30.92
CA ARG A 339 0.98 2.66 31.16
C ARG A 339 -0.03 2.00 32.10
N ASN A 340 -0.77 2.81 32.86
CA ASN A 340 -1.83 2.37 33.77
C ASN A 340 -3.22 2.76 33.22
N ASP A 341 -3.35 2.88 31.89
CA ASP A 341 -4.59 3.21 31.18
C ASP A 341 -5.24 4.53 31.62
N ARG A 342 -4.43 5.50 32.05
CA ARG A 342 -4.87 6.84 32.45
C ARG A 342 -4.24 7.91 31.57
N VAL A 343 -5.00 8.94 31.23
CA VAL A 343 -4.50 10.11 30.51
C VAL A 343 -4.37 11.28 31.48
N SER A 344 -3.14 11.64 31.81
CA SER A 344 -2.83 12.83 32.61
C SER A 344 -2.06 13.81 31.75
N LEU A 345 -2.62 15.01 31.56
CA LEU A 345 -1.95 16.09 30.82
C LEU A 345 -0.77 16.63 31.63
N VAL A 346 0.36 16.84 30.96
CA VAL A 346 1.56 17.45 31.53
C VAL A 346 2.06 18.57 30.62
N GLU A 347 3.00 19.37 31.10
CA GLU A 347 3.64 20.39 30.28
C GLU A 347 4.70 19.77 29.36
N ARG A 348 5.01 20.48 28.28
CA ARG A 348 6.09 20.10 27.38
C ARG A 348 7.41 20.05 28.15
N GLY A 349 8.05 18.88 28.18
CA GLY A 349 9.35 18.72 28.82
C GLY A 349 9.28 18.40 30.32
N SER A 350 8.08 18.18 30.87
CA SER A 350 7.95 17.61 32.22
C SER A 350 8.64 16.23 32.31
N PRO A 351 9.14 15.82 33.49
CA PRO A 351 9.64 14.47 33.69
C PRO A 351 8.59 13.43 33.27
N HIS A 352 8.98 12.46 32.46
CA HIS A 352 8.07 11.44 31.90
C HIS A 352 6.99 11.96 30.93
N SER A 353 7.08 13.19 30.44
CA SER A 353 6.26 13.68 29.33
C SER A 353 6.54 12.89 28.06
N LEU A 354 5.47 12.43 27.42
CA LEU A 354 5.47 11.91 26.05
C LEU A 354 4.95 12.97 25.08
#